data_AF-A8UBU0-F1
#
_entry.id   AF-A8UBU0-F1
#
_cell.length_a   1.000
_cell.length_b   1.000
_cell.length_c   1.000
_cell.angle_alpha   90.00
_cell.angle_beta   90.00
_cell.angle_gamma   90.00
#
_symmetry.space_group_name_H-M   'P 1'
#
loop_
_entity.id
_entity.type
_entity.pdbx_description
1 polymer ?
#
loop_
_entity_poly.entity_id
_entity_poly.type
_entity_poly.pdbx_seq_one_letter_code
_entity_poly.pdbx_strand_id
1 'polypeptide(L)'
;MFDNDALIYETKEKNVFSIRSEKTAHSVSLSFEDFPFTGIWSPPKKESPFVCIEPWFGIADSTDFTGELNEKLGIQHLKGTESFSANYTISLS
;
A
#
# COMPACT_ATOMS: atom_id res chain seq x y z
N MET A 1 -12.48 9.10 -8.82
CA MET A 1 -11.39 9.16 -7.81
C MET A 1 -10.10 8.56 -8.36
N PHE A 2 -10.14 7.34 -8.92
CA PHE A 2 -8.95 6.61 -9.39
C PHE A 2 -8.68 6.73 -10.90
N ASP A 3 -9.18 7.78 -11.58
CA ASP A 3 -9.00 7.91 -13.04
C ASP A 3 -7.54 8.10 -13.47
N ASN A 4 -6.69 8.53 -12.54
CA ASN A 4 -5.24 8.69 -12.70
C ASN A 4 -4.46 7.61 -11.94
N ASP A 5 -5.02 6.40 -11.84
CA ASP A 5 -4.44 5.24 -11.13
C ASP A 5 -4.45 5.37 -9.59
N ALA A 6 -3.66 4.54 -8.92
CA ALA A 6 -3.60 4.43 -7.46
C ALA A 6 -3.21 5.76 -6.79
N LEU A 7 -3.84 6.03 -5.65
CA LEU A 7 -3.39 7.08 -4.74
C LEU A 7 -2.29 6.49 -3.86
N ILE A 8 -1.07 6.99 -3.98
CA ILE A 8 0.09 6.50 -3.25
C ILE A 8 0.43 7.49 -2.12
N TYR A 9 0.54 6.97 -0.90
CA TYR A 9 0.93 7.72 0.29
C TYR A 9 2.29 7.24 0.79
N GLU A 10 3.16 8.19 1.15
CA GLU A 10 4.32 7.89 2.01
C GLU A 10 3.83 7.74 3.45
N THR A 11 4.23 6.64 4.09
CA THR A 11 3.80 6.28 5.44
C THR A 11 5.00 6.01 6.34
N LYS A 12 4.83 6.31 7.62
CA LYS A 12 5.83 6.08 8.68
C LYS A 12 5.12 5.77 9.99
N GLU A 13 5.80 5.11 10.91
CA GLU A 13 5.24 4.75 12.21
C GLU A 13 3.95 3.91 12.04
N LYS A 14 3.08 3.92 13.05
CA LYS A 14 1.82 3.19 13.02
C LYS A 14 0.77 3.89 12.17
N ASN A 15 0.17 3.15 11.24
CA ASN A 15 -0.90 3.63 10.37
C ASN A 15 -2.12 2.72 10.44
N VAL A 16 -3.30 3.32 10.24
CA VAL A 16 -4.57 2.59 10.10
C VAL A 16 -5.37 3.20 8.96
N PHE A 17 -5.66 2.41 7.94
CA PHE A 17 -6.54 2.79 6.83
C PHE A 17 -7.85 2.01 6.95
N SER A 18 -8.99 2.72 6.89
CA SER A 18 -10.31 2.12 7.04
C SER A 18 -11.25 2.44 5.88
N ILE A 19 -11.99 1.42 5.43
CA ILE A 19 -13.17 1.57 4.57
C ILE A 19 -14.38 1.61 5.48
N ARG A 20 -15.12 2.72 5.46
CA ARG A 20 -16.29 2.98 6.31
C ARG A 20 -17.45 3.56 5.50
N SER A 21 -18.64 3.46 6.05
CA SER A 21 -19.85 4.05 5.48
C SER A 21 -20.66 4.72 6.59
N GLU A 22 -21.24 5.88 6.32
CA GLU A 22 -22.19 6.51 7.26
C GLU A 22 -23.54 5.78 7.32
N LYS A 23 -23.78 4.82 6.39
CA LYS A 23 -25.05 4.09 6.26
C LYS A 23 -25.10 2.79 7.07
N THR A 24 -23.97 2.32 7.60
CA THR A 24 -23.85 1.04 8.31
C THR A 24 -22.70 1.09 9.31
N ALA A 25 -22.75 0.27 10.35
CA ALA A 25 -21.64 0.10 11.29
C ALA A 25 -20.49 -0.75 10.70
N HIS A 26 -20.71 -1.39 9.55
CA HIS A 26 -19.71 -2.26 8.96
C HIS A 26 -18.47 -1.51 8.51
N SER A 27 -17.29 -2.05 8.86
CA SER A 27 -16.02 -1.51 8.40
C SER A 27 -14.94 -2.57 8.22
N VAL A 28 -13.98 -2.24 7.37
CA VAL A 28 -12.71 -2.97 7.23
C VAL A 28 -11.59 -2.00 7.58
N SER A 29 -10.71 -2.38 8.49
CA SER A 29 -9.54 -1.59 8.86
C SER A 29 -8.27 -2.40 8.68
N LEU A 30 -7.28 -1.82 8.01
CA LEU A 30 -5.96 -2.39 7.83
C LEU A 30 -4.96 -1.56 8.65
N SER A 31 -4.35 -2.19 9.65
CA SER A 31 -3.36 -1.58 10.55
C SER A 31 -2.00 -2.19 10.28
N PHE A 32 -0.98 -1.34 10.23
CA PHE A 32 0.40 -1.74 10.02
C PHE A 32 1.35 -0.71 10.62
N GLU A 33 2.62 -1.08 10.70
CA GLU A 33 3.70 -0.24 11.18
C GLU A 33 4.86 -0.33 10.20
N ASP A 34 5.48 0.82 9.93
CA ASP A 34 6.72 0.96 9.16
C ASP A 34 6.72 0.49 7.69
N PHE A 35 5.55 0.24 7.09
CA PHE A 35 5.48 0.17 5.63
C PHE A 35 5.74 1.58 5.06
N PRO A 36 6.73 1.76 4.17
CA PRO A 36 7.10 3.08 3.67
C PRO A 36 6.06 3.68 2.72
N PHE A 37 5.27 2.85 2.06
CA PHE A 37 4.25 3.29 1.11
C PHE A 37 2.92 2.57 1.31
N THR A 38 1.82 3.23 0.97
CA THR A 38 0.50 2.61 0.90
C THR A 38 -0.24 3.06 -0.35
N GLY A 39 -0.66 2.11 -1.18
CA GLY A 39 -1.52 2.34 -2.34
C GLY A 39 -3.00 2.17 -1.98
N ILE A 40 -3.84 3.11 -2.43
CA ILE A 40 -5.30 2.97 -2.42
C ILE A 40 -5.79 2.97 -3.88
N TRP A 41 -6.53 1.94 -4.27
CA TRP A 41 -6.87 1.74 -5.68
C TRP A 41 -8.24 1.09 -5.90
N SER A 42 -8.89 1.41 -7.02
CA SER A 42 -10.04 0.68 -7.56
C SER A 42 -10.04 0.83 -9.09
N PRO A 43 -10.55 -0.15 -9.86
CA PRO A 43 -10.56 -0.07 -11.32
C PRO A 43 -11.18 1.25 -11.84
N PRO A 44 -10.44 2.05 -12.64
CA PRO A 44 -10.98 3.28 -13.20
C PRO A 44 -12.04 2.99 -14.26
N LYS A 45 -13.01 3.92 -14.38
CA LYS A 45 -14.02 3.93 -15.47
C LYS A 45 -14.83 2.62 -15.60
N LYS A 46 -14.91 1.84 -14.53
CA LYS A 46 -15.73 0.63 -14.41
C LYS A 46 -16.49 0.68 -13.10
N GLU A 47 -17.73 0.23 -13.09
CA GLU A 47 -18.44 0.01 -11.83
C GLU A 47 -17.85 -1.22 -11.12
N SER A 48 -16.91 -0.96 -10.21
CA SER A 48 -16.25 -1.98 -9.40
C SER A 48 -16.58 -1.72 -7.93
N PRO A 49 -17.39 -2.56 -7.27
CA PRO A 49 -17.86 -2.32 -5.91
C PRO A 49 -16.82 -2.72 -4.85
N PHE A 50 -15.55 -2.39 -5.09
CA PHE A 50 -14.45 -2.67 -4.16
C PHE A 50 -13.36 -1.60 -4.25
N VAL A 51 -12.53 -1.53 -3.21
CA VAL A 51 -11.31 -0.72 -3.17
C VAL A 51 -10.23 -1.55 -2.48
N CYS A 52 -9.00 -1.43 -2.96
CA CYS A 52 -7.80 -2.04 -2.40
C CYS A 52 -7.13 -1.08 -1.41
N ILE A 53 -6.56 -1.65 -0.34
CA ILE A 53 -5.61 -0.99 0.56
C ILE A 53 -4.35 -1.85 0.53
N GLU A 54 -3.24 -1.27 0.08
CA GLU A 54 -2.04 -2.02 -0.27
C GLU A 54 -0.80 -1.42 0.42
N PRO A 55 -0.45 -1.87 1.64
CA PRO A 55 0.78 -1.44 2.29
C PRO A 55 1.99 -2.11 1.60
N TRP A 56 3.00 -1.35 1.21
CA TRP A 56 4.12 -1.82 0.39
C TRP A 56 5.50 -1.58 1.02
N PHE A 57 6.34 -2.62 0.98
CA PHE A 57 7.80 -2.53 1.10
C PHE A 57 8.44 -2.51 -0.30
N GLY A 58 8.15 -1.45 -1.05
CA GLY A 58 8.56 -1.27 -2.43
C GLY A 58 7.63 -0.28 -3.14
N ILE A 59 8.07 0.21 -4.30
CA ILE A 59 7.26 1.11 -5.13
C ILE A 59 7.54 0.85 -6.62
N ALA A 60 6.62 1.28 -7.48
CA ALA A 60 6.82 1.27 -8.93
C ALA A 60 8.06 2.08 -9.33
N ASP A 61 8.59 1.81 -10.52
CA ASP A 61 9.72 2.58 -11.05
C ASP A 61 9.33 4.06 -11.20
N SER A 62 10.26 4.94 -10.84
CA SER A 62 10.15 6.35 -11.18
C SER A 62 10.39 6.55 -12.68
N THR A 63 9.95 7.68 -13.22
CA THR A 63 10.12 7.98 -14.66
C THR A 63 11.57 8.16 -15.09
N ASP A 64 12.47 8.39 -14.13
CA ASP A 64 13.90 8.56 -14.30
C ASP A 64 14.72 7.32 -13.90
N PHE A 65 14.07 6.20 -13.54
CA PHE A 65 14.76 4.99 -13.16
C PHE A 65 15.60 4.43 -14.32
N THR A 66 16.86 4.12 -14.03
CA THR A 66 17.88 3.70 -15.00
C THR A 66 17.72 2.25 -15.45
N GLY A 67 17.00 1.44 -14.68
CA GLY A 67 16.94 -0.03 -14.83
C GLY A 67 17.92 -0.77 -13.93
N GLU A 68 18.85 -0.07 -13.27
CA GLU A 68 19.81 -0.68 -12.35
C GLU A 68 19.13 -1.04 -11.03
N LEU A 69 18.96 -2.33 -10.76
CA LEU A 69 18.17 -2.82 -9.61
C LEU A 69 18.63 -2.24 -8.26
N ASN A 70 19.95 -2.05 -8.08
CA ASN A 70 20.52 -1.50 -6.85
C ASN A 70 20.15 -0.02 -6.63
N GLU A 71 19.73 0.69 -7.68
CA GLU A 71 19.30 2.09 -7.64
C GLU A 71 17.77 2.21 -7.52
N LYS A 72 17.03 1.09 -7.56
CA LYS A 72 15.56 1.09 -7.56
C LYS A 72 15.01 1.66 -6.25
N LEU A 73 14.22 2.73 -6.36
CA LEU A 73 13.56 3.35 -5.20
C LEU A 73 12.73 2.32 -4.41
N GLY A 74 12.89 2.31 -3.09
CA GLY A 74 12.13 1.47 -2.17
C GLY A 74 12.50 -0.02 -2.18
N ILE A 75 13.50 -0.45 -2.96
CA ILE A 75 13.93 -1.85 -2.99
C ILE A 75 14.56 -2.27 -1.64
N GLN A 76 14.15 -3.43 -1.15
CA GLN A 76 14.73 -4.01 0.06
C GLN A 76 16.06 -4.70 -0.27
N HIS A 77 17.10 -4.41 0.49
CA HIS A 77 18.40 -5.04 0.35
C HIS A 77 18.62 -5.99 1.52
N LEU A 78 18.82 -7.28 1.21
CA LEU A 78 19.11 -8.30 2.22
C LEU A 78 20.47 -8.94 1.91
N LYS A 79 21.29 -9.08 2.93
CA LYS A 79 22.54 -9.84 2.84
C LYS A 79 22.26 -11.33 2.77
N GLY A 80 23.26 -12.11 2.35
CA GLY A 80 23.17 -13.56 2.43
C GLY A 80 22.78 -14.00 3.84
N THR A 81 21.79 -14.89 3.93
CA THR A 81 21.18 -15.41 5.18
C THR A 81 20.32 -14.45 6.00
N GLU A 82 20.14 -13.20 5.55
CA GLU A 82 19.25 -12.26 6.22
C GLU A 82 17.78 -12.57 5.90
N SER A 83 16.91 -12.34 6.88
CA SER A 83 15.47 -12.50 6.75
C SER A 83 14.78 -11.19 7.07
N PHE A 84 13.87 -10.77 6.19
CA PHE A 84 12.96 -9.67 6.43
C PHE A 84 11.58 -10.21 6.83
N SER A 85 10.91 -9.53 7.75
CA SER A 85 9.56 -9.88 8.17
C SER A 85 8.73 -8.62 8.33
N ALA A 86 7.54 -8.65 7.72
CA ALA A 86 6.55 -7.60 7.81
C ALA A 86 5.20 -8.23 8.10
N ASN A 87 4.34 -7.48 8.79
CA ASN A 87 3.00 -7.92 9.11
C ASN A 87 2.03 -6.73 9.06
N TYR A 88 0.79 -7.02 8.70
CA TYR A 88 -0.33 -6.11 8.85
C TYR A 88 -1.49 -6.90 9.46
N THR A 89 -2.43 -6.18 10.05
CA THR A 89 -3.64 -6.76 10.63
C THR A 89 -4.86 -6.20 9.92
N ILE A 90 -5.78 -7.08 9.52
CA ILE A 90 -7.10 -6.72 9.04
C ILE A 90 -8.11 -6.97 10.16
N SER A 91 -8.91 -5.95 10.48
CA SER A 91 -10.00 -6.02 11.45
C SER A 91 -11.32 -5.68 10.80
N LEU A 92 -12.37 -6.41 11.19
CA LEU A 92 -13.74 -6.24 10.71
C LEU A 92 -14.62 -5.76 11.87
N SER A 93 -15.54 -4.84 11.59
CA SER A 93 -16.61 -4.43 12.52
C SER A 93 -17.96 -4.42 11.84
#